data_AF-A0A843BEL5-F1
#
_entry.id   AF-A0A843BEL5-F1
#
_cell.length_a   1.000
_cell.length_b   1.000
_cell.length_c   1.000
_cell.angle_alpha   90.00
_cell.angle_beta   90.00
_cell.angle_gamma   90.00
#
_symmetry.space_group_name_H-M   'P 1'
#
loop_
_entity.id
_entity.type
_entity.pdbx_description
1 polymer ?
#
loop_
_entity_poly.entity_id
_entity_poly.type
_entity_poly.pdbx_seq_one_letter_code
_entity_poly.pdbx_strand_id
1 'polypeptide(L)' 'MSAEELQNWKGRLTSYLAAEKRILDSQEYQIGQGSAARRNRRAELEQVQNGIRECQQKIGQLQAASSPRGRRIIRLRPF' A
#
# COMPACT_ATOMS: atom_id res chain seq x y z
N MET A 1 -14.48 14.39 1.95
CA MET A 1 -14.29 13.15 1.18
C MET A 1 -12.85 12.66 1.18
N SER A 2 -11.84 13.47 0.84
CA SER A 2 -10.45 12.99 0.68
C SER A 2 -9.76 12.45 1.95
N ALA A 3 -10.06 12.99 3.14
CA ALA A 3 -9.40 12.57 4.38
C ALA A 3 -9.88 11.20 4.89
N GLU A 4 -11.19 10.92 4.83
CA GLU A 4 -11.79 9.65 5.26
C GLU A 4 -11.40 8.50 4.32
N GLU A 5 -11.34 8.76 3.01
CA GLU A 5 -10.86 7.79 2.03
C GLU A 5 -9.40 7.42 2.29
N LEU A 6 -8.55 8.41 2.57
CA LEU A 6 -7.14 8.20 2.88
C LEU A 6 -6.98 7.39 4.18
N GLN A 7 -7.81 7.65 5.20
CA GLN A 7 -7.85 6.87 6.44
C GLN A 7 -8.24 5.41 6.18
N ASN A 8 -9.24 5.17 5.33
CA ASN A 8 -9.68 3.83 4.95
C ASN A 8 -8.58 3.04 4.22
N TRP A 9 -7.90 3.68 3.26
CA TRP A 9 -6.77 3.07 2.55
C TRP A 9 -5.58 2.77 3.47
N LYS A 10 -5.29 3.63 4.45
CA LYS A 10 -4.28 3.35 5.49
C LYS A 10 -4.68 2.17 6.39
N GLY A 11 -5.95 2.07 6.75
CA GLY A 11 -6.49 0.94 7.50
C GLY A 11 -6.32 -0.37 6.73
N ARG A 12 -6.68 -0.39 5.45
CA ARG A 12 -6.46 -1.54 4.55
C ARG A 12 -4.98 -1.92 4.45
N LEU A 13 -4.10 -0.93 4.29
CA LEU A 13 -2.65 -1.17 4.22
C LEU A 13 -2.12 -1.80 5.51
N THR A 14 -2.62 -1.38 6.67
CA THR A 14 -2.25 -1.96 7.97
C THR A 14 -2.70 -3.42 8.09
N SER A 15 -3.90 -3.74 7.60
CA SER A 15 -4.39 -5.12 7.53
C SER A 15 -3.53 -6.00 6.63
N TYR A 16 -3.09 -5.49 5.46
CA TYR A 16 -2.20 -6.24 4.58
C TYR A 16 -0.81 -6.46 5.19
N LEU A 17 -0.25 -5.47 5.89
CA LEU A 17 1.02 -5.63 6.62
C LEU A 17 0.90 -6.64 7.77
N ALA A 18 -0.23 -6.64 8.48
CA ALA A 18 -0.50 -7.64 9.52
C ALA A 18 -0.63 -9.06 8.94
N ALA A 19 -1.23 -9.20 7.75
CA ALA A 19 -1.30 -10.47 7.03
C ALA A 19 0.10 -10.95 6.59
N GLU A 20 0.93 -10.06 6.02
CA GLU A 20 2.32 -10.38 5.66
C GLU A 20 3.11 -10.87 6.87
N LYS A 21 3.01 -10.18 8.01
CA LYS A 21 3.66 -10.59 9.26
C LYS A 21 3.18 -11.97 9.73
N ARG A 22 1.88 -12.26 9.68
CA ARG A 22 1.33 -13.60 10.02
C ARG A 22 1.84 -14.69 9.09
N ILE A 23 1.95 -14.41 7.80
CA ILE A 23 2.48 -15.35 6.82
C ILE A 23 3.96 -15.64 7.09
N LEU A 24 4.74 -14.63 7.50
CA LEU A 24 6.14 -14.81 7.89
C LEU A 24 6.29 -15.58 9.22
N ASP A 25 5.49 -15.26 10.23
CA ASP A 25 5.51 -15.95 11.54
C ASP A 25 5.11 -17.44 11.40
N SER A 26 4.11 -17.71 10.57
CA SER A 26 3.71 -19.08 10.22
C SER A 26 4.81 -19.85 9.47
N GLN A 27 5.73 -19.16 8.77
CA GLN A 27 6.86 -19.82 8.09
C GLN A 27 7.88 -20.39 9.08
N GLU A 28 8.16 -19.72 10.21
CA GLU A 28 9.07 -20.25 11.23
C GLU A 28 8.54 -21.57 11.83
N TYR A 29 7.23 -21.67 12.05
CA TYR A 29 6.59 -22.89 12.53
C TYR A 29 6.53 -24.02 11.49
N GLN A 30 6.53 -23.70 10.19
CA GLN A 30 6.20 -24.65 9.14
C GLN A 30 7.39 -25.18 8.33
N ILE A 31 8.63 -24.94 8.79
CA ILE A 31 9.87 -25.49 8.22
C ILE A 31 9.84 -27.03 8.07
N GLY A 32 8.92 -27.73 8.76
CA GLY A 32 8.69 -29.17 8.66
C GLY A 32 7.72 -29.70 7.58
N GLN A 33 7.00 -28.86 6.80
CA GLN A 33 6.00 -29.35 5.82
C GLN A 33 6.28 -28.93 4.36
N GLY A 34 6.94 -29.82 3.60
CA GLY A 34 6.76 -30.12 2.16
C GLY A 34 6.87 -29.02 1.07
N SER A 35 7.44 -29.39 -0.09
CA SER A 35 7.70 -28.49 -1.24
C SER A 35 6.47 -27.82 -1.88
N ALA A 36 5.29 -28.44 -1.87
CA ALA A 36 4.06 -27.84 -2.44
C ALA A 36 3.56 -26.64 -1.61
N ALA A 37 3.77 -26.69 -0.30
CA ALA A 37 3.34 -25.67 0.64
C ALA A 37 4.13 -24.36 0.45
N ARG A 38 5.41 -24.44 0.03
CA ARG A 38 6.21 -23.26 -0.34
C ARG A 38 5.68 -22.52 -1.56
N ARG A 39 5.15 -23.24 -2.57
CA ARG A 39 4.70 -22.63 -3.83
C ARG A 39 3.38 -21.87 -3.65
N ASN A 40 2.41 -22.42 -2.92
CA ASN A 40 1.17 -21.71 -2.58
C ASN A 40 1.44 -20.46 -1.73
N ARG A 41 2.35 -20.53 -0.76
CA ARG A 41 2.71 -19.37 0.08
C ARG A 41 3.45 -18.26 -0.67
N ARG A 42 4.28 -18.61 -1.67
CA ARG A 42 4.86 -17.59 -2.58
C ARG A 42 3.78 -16.86 -3.36
N ALA A 43 2.79 -17.59 -3.87
CA ALA A 43 1.66 -16.97 -4.55
C ALA A 43 0.82 -16.08 -3.60
N GLU A 44 0.60 -16.51 -2.35
CA GLU A 44 -0.07 -15.70 -1.32
C GLU A 44 0.73 -14.44 -0.96
N LEU A 45 2.05 -14.54 -0.77
CA LEU A 45 2.93 -13.40 -0.51
C LEU A 45 2.94 -12.41 -1.68
N GLU A 46 3.06 -12.90 -2.91
CA GLU A 46 3.01 -12.05 -4.11
C GLU A 46 1.66 -11.33 -4.23
N GLN A 47 0.55 -11.99 -3.89
CA GLN A 47 -0.77 -11.35 -3.84
C GLN A 47 -0.86 -10.27 -2.77
N VAL A 48 -0.37 -10.53 -1.55
CA VAL A 48 -0.37 -9.53 -0.46
C VAL A 48 0.52 -8.34 -0.82
N GLN A 49 1.70 -8.57 -1.39
CA GLN A 49 2.60 -7.49 -1.84
C GLN A 49 2.02 -6.67 -2.98
N ASN A 50 1.31 -7.28 -3.93
CA ASN A 50 0.59 -6.55 -4.96
C ASN A 50 -0.53 -5.69 -4.37
N GLY A 51 -1.30 -6.21 -3.41
CA GLY A 51 -2.32 -5.43 -2.69
C GLY A 51 -1.74 -4.23 -1.92
N ILE A 52 -0.56 -4.39 -1.31
CA ILE A 52 0.17 -3.30 -0.65
C ILE A 52 0.57 -2.22 -1.67
N ARG A 53 1.12 -2.62 -2.83
CA ARG A 53 1.52 -1.68 -3.89
C ARG A 53 0.33 -0.89 -4.42
N GLU A 54 -0.80 -1.54 -4.68
CA GLU A 54 -2.02 -0.85 -5.13
C GLU A 54 -2.52 0.15 -4.10
N CYS A 55 -2.54 -0.22 -2.81
CA CYS A 55 -2.92 0.69 -1.73
C CYS A 55 -1.97 1.89 -1.65
N GLN A 56 -0.65 1.68 -1.75
CA GLN A 56 0.34 2.76 -1.74
C GLN A 56 0.17 3.70 -2.95
N GLN A 57 -0.08 3.16 -4.14
CA GLN A 57 -0.35 3.98 -5.32
C GLN A 57 -1.61 4.84 -5.16
N LYS A 58 -2.71 4.27 -4.63
CA LYS A 58 -3.94 5.02 -4.37
C LYS A 58 -3.75 6.11 -3.32
N ILE A 59 -3.02 5.83 -2.23
CA ILE A 59 -2.67 6.84 -1.22
C ILE A 59 -1.85 7.97 -1.85
N GLY A 60 -0.84 7.64 -2.65
CA GLY A 60 -0.01 8.63 -3.36
C GLY A 60 -0.83 9.51 -4.30
N GLN A 61 -1.75 8.93 -5.07
CA GLN A 61 -2.66 9.68 -5.96
C GLN A 61 -3.57 10.62 -5.17
N LEU A 62 -4.18 10.15 -4.07
CA LEU A 62 -5.06 10.97 -3.22
C LEU A 62 -4.30 12.09 -2.51
N GLN A 63 -3.05 11.84 -2.10
CA GLN A 63 -2.20 12.83 -1.46
C GLN A 63 -1.71 13.89 -2.47
N ALA A 64 -1.35 13.49 -3.69
CA ALA A 64 -1.01 14.40 -4.77
C ALA A 64 -2.21 15.25 -5.21
N ALA A 65 -3.41 14.67 -5.27
CA ALA A 65 -4.64 15.39 -5.56
C ALA A 65 -5.02 16.39 -4.45
N SER A 66 -4.71 16.10 -3.19
CA SER A 66 -4.94 17.02 -2.06
C SER A 66 -3.95 18.18 -1.99
N SER A 67 -2.81 18.10 -2.67
CA SER A 67 -1.80 19.16 -2.69
C SER A 67 -1.74 19.81 -4.06
N PRO A 68 -2.71 20.69 -4.42
CA PRO A 68 -2.61 21.47 -5.64
C PRO A 68 -1.38 22.37 -5.48
N ARG A 69 -0.29 22.04 -6.18
CA ARG A 69 0.86 22.93 -6.33
C ARG A 69 0.31 24.29 -6.75
N GLY A 70 0.33 25.23 -5.82
CA GLY A 70 -0.31 26.53 -5.96
C GLY A 70 0.07 27.14 -7.30
N ARG A 71 -0.94 27.39 -8.13
CA ARG A 71 -0.79 28.08 -9.41
C ARG A 71 -0.25 29.48 -9.08
N ARG A 72 1.07 29.66 -9.13
CA ARG A 72 1.71 30.92 -8.78
C ARG A 72 1.45 31.90 -9.92
N ILE A 73 0.40 32.70 -9.78
CA ILE A 73 0.06 33.75 -10.73
C ILE A 73 1.12 34.86 -10.59
N ILE A 74 2.06 34.89 -11.52
CA ILE A 74 3.03 35.99 -11.65
C ILE A 74 2.32 37.10 -12.41
N ARG A 75 1.96 38.19 -11.71
CA ARG A 75 1.48 39.41 -12.38
C ARG A 75 2.71 40.19 -12.85
N LEU A 76 2.90 40.27 -14.17
CA LEU A 76 3.86 41.19 -14.78
C LEU A 76 3.33 42.62 -14.55
N ARG A 77 4.16 43.49 -13.94
CA ARG A 77 3.88 44.92 -13.82
C ARG A 77 4.51 45.65 -15.02
N PRO A 78 3.76 46.49 -15.75
CA PRO A 78 4.34 47.32 -16.81
C PRO A 78 5.21 48.44 -16.20
N PHE A 79 6.27 48.79 -16.92
CA PHE A 79 7.23 49.86 -16.64
C PHE A 79 6.73 51.22 -17.16
#